data_AF-A0A4Q0NXN1-F1
#
_entry.id   AF-A0A4Q0NXN1-F1
#
_cell.length_a   1.000
_cell.length_b   1.000
_cell.length_c   1.000
_cell.angle_alpha   90.00
_cell.angle_beta   90.00
_cell.angle_gamma   90.00
#
_symmetry.space_group_name_H-M   'P 1'
#
loop_
_entity.id
_entity.type
_entity.pdbx_description
1 polymer ?
#
loop_
_entity_poly.entity_id
_entity_poly.type
_entity_poly.pdbx_seq_one_letter_code
_entity_poly.pdbx_strand_id
1 'polypeptide(L)'
;MYKIQNTLAAFFIGFTLLAQDNTEVFLFDIKTTPTTFEVTSGKNISQNAGYDNQPSFYDNNTLLYSRTKDSLTVIGQFTLDNESTEILTQEPNSGFFSPQRIPETDLIVAVRQDPEGRQRMATYDFKSHTFKKLIDSAQVGYFSFYDKNTFIASVLMPNKMDLFLKNLNSQSSETIITNSGRSLHKVPNSNSMSYVVENESQNMDLYTLDFSADEPTSYFVCELPIGRSDYAWLDENRILVGSGDSLFVYDLFGEPAWTFAISLNKYNLKNITRISVSPDGKHLALAAEPVE
;
A
#
# COMPACT_ATOMS: atom_id res chain seq x y z
N MET A 1 31.05 48.71 -11.21
CA MET A 1 29.88 48.29 -10.40
C MET A 1 28.94 47.48 -11.27
N TYR A 2 29.11 46.16 -11.32
CA TYR A 2 28.13 45.26 -11.94
C TYR A 2 27.50 44.44 -10.82
N LYS A 3 26.20 44.63 -10.60
CA LYS A 3 25.39 43.86 -9.66
C LYS A 3 25.18 42.47 -10.24
N ILE A 4 25.78 41.46 -9.62
CA ILE A 4 25.43 40.06 -9.87
C ILE A 4 24.12 39.81 -9.13
N GLN A 5 23.01 39.71 -9.86
CA GLN A 5 21.76 39.18 -9.34
C GLN A 5 21.91 37.66 -9.27
N ASN A 6 22.06 37.14 -8.05
CA ASN A 6 21.93 35.71 -7.81
C ASN A 6 20.44 35.35 -7.89
N THR A 7 20.01 34.88 -9.05
CA THR A 7 18.73 34.18 -9.18
C THR A 7 18.89 32.82 -8.50
N LEU A 8 18.31 32.67 -7.32
CA LEU A 8 18.22 31.38 -6.63
C LEU A 8 17.23 30.51 -7.42
N ALA A 9 17.74 29.65 -8.31
CA ALA A 9 16.93 28.62 -8.94
C ALA A 9 16.65 27.53 -7.89
N ALA A 10 15.43 27.52 -7.34
CA ALA A 10 14.96 26.42 -6.52
C ALA A 10 14.78 25.20 -7.41
N PHE A 11 15.77 24.30 -7.39
CA PHE A 11 15.69 23.00 -8.05
C PHE A 11 14.76 22.13 -7.20
N PHE A 12 13.48 22.06 -7.58
CA PHE A 12 12.59 21.00 -7.08
C PHE A 12 13.13 19.69 -7.65
N ILE A 13 13.91 18.96 -6.85
CA ILE A 13 14.18 17.55 -7.09
C ILE A 13 12.84 16.86 -6.85
N GLY A 14 12.06 16.70 -7.92
CA GLY A 14 10.93 15.79 -7.90
C GLY A 14 11.46 14.41 -7.55
N PHE A 15 10.76 13.69 -6.68
CA PHE A 15 10.97 12.26 -6.54
C PHE A 15 10.79 11.65 -7.93
N THR A 16 11.90 11.36 -8.62
CA THR A 16 11.89 10.38 -9.69
C THR A 16 11.54 9.09 -8.97
N LEU A 17 10.27 8.67 -9.09
CA LEU A 17 9.92 7.28 -8.88
C LEU A 17 10.98 6.51 -9.68
N LEU A 18 11.84 5.77 -8.99
CA LEU A 18 12.77 4.85 -9.63
C LEU A 18 11.97 4.09 -10.68
N ALA A 19 12.53 3.98 -11.89
CA ALA A 19 11.91 3.35 -13.05
C ALA A 19 11.03 2.20 -12.58
N GLN A 20 9.72 2.33 -12.82
CA GLN A 20 8.72 1.42 -12.29
C GLN A 20 9.13 -0.02 -12.64
N ASP A 21 9.40 -0.83 -11.61
CA ASP A 21 9.58 -2.26 -11.80
C ASP A 21 8.37 -2.78 -12.57
N ASN A 22 8.63 -3.47 -13.68
CA ASN A 22 7.62 -4.14 -14.50
C ASN A 22 7.04 -5.30 -13.69
N THR A 23 6.16 -4.94 -12.77
CA THR A 23 5.59 -5.81 -11.75
C THR A 23 4.23 -6.27 -12.24
N GLU A 24 3.91 -7.50 -11.91
CA GLU A 24 2.62 -8.11 -12.16
C GLU A 24 1.93 -8.41 -10.83
N VAL A 25 0.60 -8.45 -10.87
CA VAL A 25 -0.20 -8.83 -9.72
C VAL A 25 -0.49 -10.32 -9.77
N PHE A 26 -0.04 -11.02 -8.73
CA PHE A 26 -0.29 -12.44 -8.51
C PHE A 26 -1.33 -12.60 -7.41
N LEU A 27 -2.29 -13.51 -7.61
CA LEU A 27 -3.33 -13.85 -6.65
C LEU A 27 -3.19 -15.31 -6.24
N PHE A 28 -3.27 -15.56 -4.94
CA PHE A 28 -3.12 -16.86 -4.32
C PHE A 28 -4.30 -17.19 -3.41
N ASP A 29 -4.72 -18.45 -3.43
CA ASP A 29 -5.60 -19.00 -2.39
C ASP A 29 -4.75 -19.49 -1.23
N ILE A 30 -5.04 -19.01 -0.03
CA ILE A 30 -4.31 -19.35 1.18
C ILE A 30 -5.19 -20.06 2.20
N LYS A 31 -4.57 -20.91 3.02
CA LYS A 31 -5.18 -21.51 4.20
C LYS A 31 -4.30 -21.23 5.41
N THR A 32 -4.95 -20.77 6.47
CA THR A 32 -4.28 -20.44 7.72
C THR A 32 -4.93 -21.19 8.88
N THR A 33 -4.08 -21.67 9.77
CA THR A 33 -4.46 -22.04 11.15
C THR A 33 -3.64 -21.18 12.09
N PRO A 34 -3.84 -21.20 13.41
CA PRO A 34 -2.99 -20.43 14.34
C PRO A 34 -1.49 -20.70 14.17
N THR A 35 -1.09 -21.90 13.73
CA THR A 35 0.32 -22.30 13.63
C THR A 35 0.80 -22.57 12.20
N THR A 36 -0.07 -22.49 11.20
CA THR A 36 0.30 -22.83 9.82
C THR A 36 -0.18 -21.77 8.82
N PHE A 37 0.61 -21.59 7.77
CA PHE A 37 0.31 -20.80 6.59
C PHE A 37 0.59 -21.65 5.35
N GLU A 38 -0.39 -21.80 4.47
CA GLU A 38 -0.29 -22.61 3.26
C GLU A 38 -0.80 -21.81 2.05
N VAL A 39 -0.09 -21.92 0.93
CA VAL A 39 -0.56 -21.45 -0.39
C VAL A 39 -1.04 -22.65 -1.19
N THR A 40 -2.35 -22.70 -1.46
CA THR A 40 -3.01 -23.84 -2.09
C THR A 40 -3.12 -23.73 -3.61
N SER A 41 -3.22 -22.50 -4.13
CA SER A 41 -3.25 -22.20 -5.56
C SER A 41 -2.65 -20.82 -5.81
N GLY A 42 -2.31 -20.51 -7.06
CA GLY A 42 -1.76 -19.21 -7.42
C GLY A 42 -1.72 -18.97 -8.93
N LYS A 43 -1.93 -17.72 -9.34
CA LYS A 43 -1.85 -17.29 -10.74
C LYS A 43 -1.48 -15.82 -10.85
N ASN A 44 -0.87 -15.45 -11.97
CA ASN A 44 -0.75 -14.06 -12.41
C ASN A 44 -2.10 -13.61 -13.00
N ILE A 45 -2.68 -12.54 -12.44
CA ILE A 45 -3.97 -11.98 -12.86
C ILE A 45 -3.86 -10.70 -13.71
N SER A 46 -2.70 -10.04 -13.72
CA SER A 46 -2.53 -8.79 -14.48
C SER A 46 -2.19 -9.06 -15.94
N GLN A 47 -1.26 -9.98 -16.21
CA GLN A 47 -0.88 -10.46 -17.55
C GLN A 47 -0.69 -9.33 -18.58
N ASN A 48 0.04 -8.29 -18.20
CA ASN A 48 0.29 -7.13 -19.06
C ASN A 48 1.64 -6.50 -18.72
N ALA A 49 2.24 -5.88 -19.73
CA ALA A 49 3.43 -5.08 -19.55
C ALA A 49 3.12 -3.77 -18.82
N GLY A 50 4.03 -3.34 -17.96
CA GLY A 50 4.04 -2.06 -17.31
C GLY A 50 3.99 -2.17 -15.78
N TYR A 51 3.39 -1.17 -15.17
CA TYR A 51 3.21 -1.07 -13.73
C TYR A 51 1.87 -1.67 -13.30
N ASP A 52 1.90 -2.87 -12.73
CA ASP A 52 0.78 -3.48 -12.03
C ASP A 52 1.17 -3.73 -10.56
N ASN A 53 0.58 -2.93 -9.67
CA ASN A 53 1.13 -2.75 -8.33
C ASN A 53 0.05 -2.34 -7.32
N GLN A 54 0.46 -2.26 -6.05
CA GLN A 54 -0.33 -1.77 -4.92
C GLN A 54 -1.71 -2.46 -4.81
N PRO A 55 -1.76 -3.81 -4.84
CA PRO A 55 -3.02 -4.52 -4.68
C PRO A 55 -3.64 -4.25 -3.31
N SER A 56 -4.97 -4.08 -3.29
CA SER A 56 -5.75 -3.98 -2.06
C SER A 56 -7.13 -4.60 -2.27
N PHE A 57 -7.63 -5.32 -1.28
CA PHE A 57 -8.96 -5.91 -1.34
C PHE A 57 -10.03 -4.86 -0.98
N TYR A 58 -10.99 -4.64 -1.89
CA TYR A 58 -12.18 -3.84 -1.63
C TYR A 58 -13.18 -4.62 -0.74
N ASP A 59 -13.29 -5.91 -1.00
CA ASP A 59 -14.02 -6.90 -0.21
C ASP A 59 -13.42 -8.30 -0.46
N ASN A 60 -14.14 -9.36 -0.06
CA ASN A 60 -13.66 -10.74 -0.22
C ASN A 60 -13.63 -11.24 -1.68
N ASN A 61 -14.28 -10.53 -2.61
CA ASN A 61 -14.42 -10.94 -4.00
C ASN A 61 -13.81 -9.92 -4.99
N THR A 62 -13.46 -8.74 -4.53
CA THR A 62 -12.97 -7.65 -5.38
C THR A 62 -11.60 -7.19 -4.95
N LEU A 63 -10.63 -7.31 -5.86
CA LEU A 63 -9.27 -6.78 -5.71
C LEU A 63 -9.10 -5.53 -6.57
N LEU A 64 -8.60 -4.45 -5.97
CA LEU A 64 -8.18 -3.24 -6.64
C LEU A 64 -6.67 -3.22 -6.78
N TYR A 65 -6.16 -2.65 -7.86
CA TYR A 65 -4.72 -2.45 -8.05
C TYR A 65 -4.47 -1.34 -9.06
N SER A 66 -3.31 -0.71 -8.96
CA SER A 66 -2.83 0.17 -10.02
C SER A 66 -2.37 -0.67 -11.20
N ARG A 67 -2.77 -0.28 -12.41
CA ARG A 67 -2.53 -1.03 -13.65
C ARG A 67 -2.08 -0.11 -14.76
N THR A 68 -1.22 -0.59 -15.64
CA THR A 68 -0.90 0.11 -16.88
C THR A 68 -1.92 -0.18 -17.97
N LYS A 69 -2.49 0.88 -18.56
CA LYS A 69 -3.33 0.81 -19.76
C LYS A 69 -3.11 2.04 -20.62
N ASP A 70 -2.80 1.83 -21.90
CA ASP A 70 -2.57 2.91 -22.87
C ASP A 70 -1.56 3.96 -22.38
N SER A 71 -0.47 3.49 -21.76
CA SER A 71 0.59 4.32 -21.14
C SER A 71 0.15 5.17 -19.94
N LEU A 72 -1.07 4.98 -19.43
CA LEU A 72 -1.58 5.60 -18.21
C LEU A 72 -1.59 4.57 -17.06
N THR A 73 -1.41 5.06 -15.83
CA THR A 73 -1.68 4.26 -14.63
C THR A 73 -3.13 4.45 -14.23
N VAL A 74 -3.93 3.40 -14.35
CA VAL A 74 -5.37 3.36 -14.05
C VAL A 74 -5.65 2.45 -12.85
N ILE A 75 -6.86 2.52 -12.28
CA ILE A 75 -7.33 1.55 -11.30
C ILE A 75 -7.94 0.36 -12.03
N GLY A 76 -7.33 -0.81 -11.87
CA GLY A 76 -7.92 -2.11 -12.22
C GLY A 76 -8.78 -2.63 -11.09
N GLN A 77 -9.93 -3.22 -11.45
CA GLN A 77 -10.85 -3.90 -10.54
C GLN A 77 -10.99 -5.35 -11.00
N PHE A 78 -10.33 -6.26 -10.29
CA PHE A 78 -10.41 -7.69 -10.55
C PHE A 78 -11.48 -8.34 -9.66
N THR A 79 -12.41 -9.06 -10.27
CA THR A 79 -13.44 -9.83 -9.56
C THR A 79 -13.04 -11.31 -9.53
N LEU A 80 -12.97 -11.90 -8.34
CA LEU A 80 -12.46 -13.24 -8.11
C LEU A 80 -13.38 -14.32 -8.70
N ASP A 81 -14.69 -14.22 -8.46
CA ASP A 81 -15.68 -15.22 -8.90
C ASP A 81 -15.72 -15.44 -10.42
N ASN A 82 -15.55 -14.37 -11.21
CA ASN A 82 -15.61 -14.42 -12.68
C ASN A 82 -14.25 -14.27 -13.36
N GLU A 83 -13.20 -14.08 -12.57
CA GLU A 83 -11.81 -13.91 -13.01
C GLU A 83 -11.60 -12.82 -14.09
N SER A 84 -12.25 -11.67 -13.92
CA SER A 84 -12.18 -10.58 -14.90
C SER A 84 -11.71 -9.25 -14.29
N THR A 85 -10.95 -8.50 -15.07
CA THR A 85 -10.51 -7.14 -14.74
C THR A 85 -11.31 -6.11 -15.52
N GLU A 86 -11.93 -5.17 -14.81
CA GLU A 86 -12.49 -3.94 -15.34
C GLU A 86 -11.58 -2.75 -15.04
N ILE A 87 -11.71 -1.68 -15.83
CA ILE A 87 -10.96 -0.43 -15.60
C ILE A 87 -11.91 0.60 -15.04
N LEU A 88 -11.57 1.11 -13.86
CA LEU A 88 -12.43 2.04 -13.13
C LEU A 88 -12.15 3.51 -13.49
N THR A 89 -10.89 3.86 -13.76
CA THR A 89 -10.50 5.25 -14.06
C THR A 89 -10.02 5.40 -15.49
N GLN A 90 -10.54 6.40 -16.19
CA GLN A 90 -10.07 6.78 -17.53
C GLN A 90 -10.02 8.31 -17.65
N GLU A 91 -9.23 8.94 -16.77
CA GLU A 91 -8.93 10.37 -16.86
C GLU A 91 -7.64 10.57 -17.67
N PRO A 92 -7.67 11.27 -18.82
CA PRO A 92 -6.47 11.57 -19.58
C PRO A 92 -5.45 12.36 -18.75
N ASN A 93 -4.17 12.07 -18.94
CA ASN A 93 -3.04 12.77 -18.32
C ASN A 93 -3.04 12.74 -16.78
N SER A 94 -3.65 11.73 -16.15
CA SER A 94 -3.56 11.52 -14.70
C SER A 94 -3.29 10.06 -14.39
N GLY A 95 -2.55 9.83 -13.31
CA GLY A 95 -2.20 8.50 -12.81
C GLY A 95 -2.89 8.19 -11.48
N PHE A 96 -3.23 6.93 -11.23
CA PHE A 96 -3.92 6.49 -10.03
C PHE A 96 -3.14 5.42 -9.28
N PHE A 97 -2.75 5.74 -8.05
CA PHE A 97 -1.86 4.93 -7.20
C PHE A 97 -2.53 4.54 -5.90
N SER A 98 -2.13 3.41 -5.32
CA SER A 98 -2.59 2.92 -4.02
C SER A 98 -4.12 2.91 -3.88
N PRO A 99 -4.89 2.34 -4.84
CA PRO A 99 -6.34 2.32 -4.72
C PRO A 99 -6.76 1.49 -3.50
N GLN A 100 -7.72 1.97 -2.72
CA GLN A 100 -8.31 1.29 -1.55
C GLN A 100 -9.79 1.65 -1.41
N ARG A 101 -10.53 0.87 -0.65
CA ARG A 101 -11.89 1.20 -0.23
C ARG A 101 -11.88 2.13 0.99
N ILE A 102 -12.78 3.10 1.05
CA ILE A 102 -13.13 3.76 2.32
C ILE A 102 -14.05 2.82 3.11
N PRO A 103 -13.68 2.38 4.33
CA PRO A 103 -14.44 1.41 5.10
C PRO A 103 -15.94 1.74 5.19
N GLU A 104 -16.79 0.71 5.09
CA GLU A 104 -18.26 0.83 5.19
C GLU A 104 -18.93 1.72 4.13
N THR A 105 -18.24 2.02 3.01
CA THR A 105 -18.81 2.82 1.92
C THR A 105 -18.69 2.12 0.56
N ASP A 106 -19.37 2.66 -0.45
CA ASP A 106 -19.19 2.28 -1.85
C ASP A 106 -18.13 3.15 -2.57
N LEU A 107 -17.24 3.80 -1.79
CA LEU A 107 -16.22 4.70 -2.34
C LEU A 107 -14.85 4.02 -2.40
N ILE A 108 -14.22 4.16 -3.56
CA ILE A 108 -12.80 3.91 -3.74
C ILE A 108 -12.07 5.24 -3.57
N VAL A 109 -10.86 5.16 -3.04
CA VAL A 109 -9.93 6.27 -2.93
C VAL A 109 -8.59 5.84 -3.50
N ALA A 110 -7.94 6.75 -4.20
CA ALA A 110 -6.60 6.56 -4.75
C ALA A 110 -5.80 7.85 -4.66
N VAL A 111 -4.48 7.74 -4.68
CA VAL A 111 -3.59 8.87 -4.93
C VAL A 111 -3.64 9.20 -6.41
N ARG A 112 -4.30 10.32 -6.74
CA ARG A 112 -4.35 10.89 -8.07
C ARG A 112 -3.12 11.77 -8.28
N GLN A 113 -2.31 11.44 -9.28
CA GLN A 113 -1.22 12.27 -9.77
C GLN A 113 -1.68 13.06 -11.00
N ASP A 114 -1.57 14.38 -10.95
CA ASP A 114 -1.90 15.26 -12.07
C ASP A 114 -0.72 15.45 -13.05
N PRO A 115 -0.91 16.12 -14.20
CA PRO A 115 0.17 16.33 -15.19
C PRO A 115 1.38 17.10 -14.66
N GLU A 116 1.19 17.87 -13.58
CA GLU A 116 2.28 18.58 -12.91
C GLU A 116 3.00 17.72 -11.85
N GLY A 117 2.62 16.44 -11.73
CA GLY A 117 3.19 15.48 -10.80
C GLY A 117 2.65 15.59 -9.37
N ARG A 118 1.68 16.47 -9.10
CA ARG A 118 1.14 16.66 -7.75
C ARG A 118 0.23 15.49 -7.39
N GLN A 119 0.46 14.94 -6.20
CA GLN A 119 -0.28 13.81 -5.67
C GLN A 119 -1.34 14.28 -4.67
N ARG A 120 -2.59 13.84 -4.83
CA ARG A 120 -3.69 14.12 -3.90
C ARG A 120 -4.64 12.93 -3.82
N MET A 121 -5.27 12.75 -2.66
CA MET A 121 -6.29 11.71 -2.51
C MET A 121 -7.58 12.12 -3.24
N ALA A 122 -8.04 11.25 -4.13
CA ALA A 122 -9.25 11.40 -4.92
C ALA A 122 -10.20 10.24 -4.66
N THR A 123 -11.50 10.50 -4.66
CA THR A 123 -12.55 9.49 -4.45
C THR A 123 -13.31 9.20 -5.75
N TYR A 124 -13.70 7.94 -5.88
CA TYR A 124 -14.42 7.38 -7.02
C TYR A 124 -15.57 6.52 -6.52
N ASP A 125 -16.65 6.49 -7.29
CA ASP A 125 -17.77 5.59 -7.04
C ASP A 125 -17.45 4.17 -7.51
N PHE A 126 -17.66 3.18 -6.64
CA PHE A 126 -17.43 1.78 -6.99
C PHE A 126 -18.34 1.29 -8.12
N LYS A 127 -19.61 1.70 -8.17
CA LYS A 127 -20.60 1.16 -9.12
C LYS A 127 -20.63 1.92 -10.43
N SER A 128 -20.55 3.24 -10.36
CA SER A 128 -20.64 4.10 -11.56
C SER A 128 -19.28 4.43 -12.18
N HIS A 129 -18.17 4.05 -11.53
CA HIS A 129 -16.81 4.34 -11.97
C HIS A 129 -16.57 5.85 -12.19
N THR A 130 -17.25 6.70 -11.41
CA THR A 130 -17.19 8.16 -11.56
C THR A 130 -16.30 8.81 -10.52
N PHE A 131 -15.48 9.77 -10.95
CA PHE A 131 -14.79 10.70 -10.05
C PHE A 131 -15.81 11.46 -9.20
N LYS A 132 -15.53 11.59 -7.90
CA LYS A 132 -16.38 12.34 -6.95
C LYS A 132 -15.72 13.65 -6.54
N LYS A 133 -14.59 13.57 -5.84
CA LYS A 133 -13.90 14.74 -5.27
C LYS A 133 -12.48 14.41 -4.82
N LEU A 134 -11.66 15.45 -4.69
CA LEU A 134 -10.45 15.42 -3.88
C LEU A 134 -10.84 15.50 -2.39
N ILE A 135 -10.15 14.75 -1.54
CA ILE A 135 -10.47 14.66 -0.10
C ILE A 135 -9.32 15.04 0.82
N ASP A 136 -8.12 15.24 0.26
CA ASP A 136 -6.95 15.79 0.97
C ASP A 136 -6.18 16.72 0.03
N SER A 137 -5.73 17.86 0.55
CA SER A 137 -4.93 18.84 -0.19
C SER A 137 -3.43 18.59 -0.08
N ALA A 138 -2.99 17.76 0.87
CA ALA A 138 -1.60 17.37 1.09
C ALA A 138 -1.08 16.47 -0.03
N GLN A 139 0.26 16.46 -0.20
CA GLN A 139 0.95 15.54 -1.12
C GLN A 139 1.06 14.14 -0.53
N VAL A 140 -0.07 13.43 -0.44
CA VAL A 140 -0.13 12.08 0.11
C VAL A 140 0.49 11.09 -0.88
N GLY A 141 1.50 10.34 -0.44
CA GLY A 141 2.06 9.23 -1.20
C GLY A 141 1.39 7.89 -0.90
N TYR A 142 1.08 7.65 0.39
CA TYR A 142 0.47 6.41 0.87
C TYR A 142 -0.50 6.71 2.01
N PHE A 143 -1.54 5.90 2.15
CA PHE A 143 -2.55 6.06 3.20
C PHE A 143 -3.15 4.71 3.58
N SER A 144 -3.79 4.64 4.74
CA SER A 144 -4.63 3.51 5.14
C SER A 144 -5.69 3.97 6.13
N PHE A 145 -6.90 3.44 6.02
CA PHE A 145 -8.05 3.86 6.83
C PHE A 145 -8.16 3.05 8.11
N TYR A 146 -8.37 3.75 9.22
CA TYR A 146 -8.81 3.15 10.48
C TYR A 146 -10.32 2.90 10.46
N ASP A 147 -11.09 3.92 10.06
CA ASP A 147 -12.54 3.88 9.87
C ASP A 147 -12.92 4.76 8.66
N LYS A 148 -14.22 4.98 8.41
CA LYS A 148 -14.70 5.77 7.27
C LYS A 148 -14.27 7.25 7.24
N ASN A 149 -13.79 7.79 8.36
CA ASN A 149 -13.37 9.17 8.53
C ASN A 149 -11.91 9.30 8.95
N THR A 150 -11.41 8.37 9.76
CA THR A 150 -10.07 8.42 10.37
C THR A 150 -9.10 7.58 9.57
N PHE A 151 -7.95 8.14 9.22
CA PHE A 151 -6.90 7.45 8.46
C PHE A 151 -5.52 7.97 8.82
N ILE A 152 -4.50 7.17 8.54
CA ILE A 152 -3.11 7.61 8.59
C ILE A 152 -2.57 7.75 7.16
N ALA A 153 -1.66 8.69 6.96
CA ALA A 153 -1.05 8.95 5.65
C ALA A 153 0.42 9.34 5.76
N SER A 154 1.24 8.74 4.90
CA SER A 154 2.62 9.17 4.64
C SER A 154 2.58 10.31 3.62
N VAL A 155 2.89 11.52 4.07
CA VAL A 155 2.86 12.74 3.26
C VAL A 155 4.27 13.06 2.79
N LEU A 156 4.40 13.36 1.49
CA LEU A 156 5.66 13.73 0.85
C LEU A 156 6.18 15.06 1.42
N MET A 157 7.40 14.99 1.94
CA MET A 157 8.20 16.13 2.40
C MET A 157 9.51 16.17 1.59
N PRO A 158 10.29 17.26 1.62
CA PRO A 158 11.60 17.27 0.97
C PRO A 158 12.48 16.10 1.45
N ASN A 159 12.80 15.18 0.53
CA ASN A 159 13.65 13.99 0.73
C ASN A 159 13.14 12.92 1.72
N LYS A 160 11.89 12.99 2.19
CA LYS A 160 11.33 12.00 3.13
C LYS A 160 9.80 11.97 3.08
N MET A 161 9.19 11.08 3.87
CA MET A 161 7.77 11.18 4.20
C MET A 161 7.61 11.29 5.70
N ASP A 162 6.59 12.04 6.13
CA ASP A 162 6.18 12.10 7.53
C ASP A 162 4.77 11.51 7.65
N LEU A 163 4.50 10.83 8.77
CA LEU A 163 3.22 10.18 9.03
C LEU A 163 2.27 11.15 9.72
N PHE A 164 1.04 11.23 9.22
CA PHE A 164 -0.03 12.05 9.80
C PHE A 164 -1.25 11.21 10.15
N LEU A 165 -1.87 11.51 11.29
CA LEU A 165 -3.24 11.12 11.63
C LEU A 165 -4.19 12.18 11.06
N LYS A 166 -5.19 11.76 10.29
CA LYS A 166 -6.11 12.65 9.60
C LYS A 166 -7.56 12.21 9.79
N ASN A 167 -8.45 13.19 9.74
CA ASN A 167 -9.89 12.95 9.80
C ASN A 167 -10.64 13.71 8.71
N LEU A 168 -11.44 13.01 7.90
CA LEU A 168 -12.16 13.57 6.77
C LEU A 168 -13.30 14.53 7.17
N ASN A 169 -13.92 14.35 8.34
CA ASN A 169 -15.04 15.17 8.78
C ASN A 169 -14.58 16.47 9.42
N SER A 170 -13.66 16.40 10.39
CA SER A 170 -13.12 17.58 11.07
C SER A 170 -12.07 18.31 10.24
N GLN A 171 -11.54 17.66 9.18
CA GLN A 171 -10.37 18.11 8.42
C GLN A 171 -9.12 18.28 9.28
N SER A 172 -9.03 17.58 10.42
CA SER A 172 -7.84 17.61 11.27
C SER A 172 -6.70 16.84 10.62
N SER A 173 -5.48 17.30 10.91
CA SER A 173 -4.23 16.69 10.46
C SER A 173 -3.18 16.88 11.54
N GLU A 174 -2.75 15.79 12.15
CA GLU A 174 -1.79 15.75 13.26
C GLU A 174 -0.57 14.92 12.85
N THR A 175 0.63 15.41 13.13
CA THR A 175 1.87 14.66 12.85
C THR A 175 2.07 13.59 13.91
N ILE A 176 2.30 12.34 13.49
CA ILE A 176 2.60 11.21 14.38
C ILE A 176 4.12 11.05 14.51
N ILE A 177 4.81 10.93 13.39
CA ILE A 177 6.26 10.67 13.35
C ILE A 177 6.86 11.13 12.03
N THR A 178 8.17 11.35 12.03
CA THR A 178 8.92 11.67 10.80
C THR A 178 9.58 10.43 10.21
N ASN A 179 10.01 10.48 8.95
CA ASN A 179 10.66 9.37 8.24
C ASN A 179 9.79 8.10 8.13
N SER A 180 8.49 8.29 7.93
CA SER A 180 7.56 7.19 7.68
C SER A 180 7.89 6.49 6.36
N GLY A 181 7.81 5.17 6.32
CA GLY A 181 7.84 4.41 5.07
C GLY A 181 6.48 4.41 4.36
N ARG A 182 6.36 3.53 3.37
CA ARG A 182 5.18 3.46 2.49
C ARG A 182 4.08 2.49 2.93
N SER A 183 4.38 1.57 3.84
CA SER A 183 3.46 0.48 4.21
C SER A 183 2.69 0.83 5.48
N LEU A 184 1.39 1.04 5.31
CA LEU A 184 0.44 1.46 6.33
C LEU A 184 -0.76 0.51 6.29
N HIS A 185 -1.19 -0.01 7.43
CA HIS A 185 -2.26 -1.01 7.46
C HIS A 185 -3.17 -0.86 8.67
N LYS A 186 -4.43 -1.26 8.51
CA LYS A 186 -5.28 -1.61 9.65
C LYS A 186 -4.83 -2.98 10.18
N VAL A 187 -4.59 -3.08 11.48
CA VAL A 187 -4.41 -4.38 12.12
C VAL A 187 -5.79 -5.07 12.19
N PRO A 188 -5.96 -6.30 11.68
CA PRO A 188 -7.22 -7.03 11.72
C PRO A 188 -7.75 -7.16 13.15
N ASN A 189 -9.08 -7.20 13.32
CA ASN A 189 -9.76 -7.51 14.59
C ASN A 189 -9.29 -6.71 15.83
N SER A 190 -8.76 -5.49 15.65
CA SER A 190 -8.22 -4.68 16.74
C SER A 190 -8.62 -3.21 16.63
N ASN A 191 -8.22 -2.39 17.62
CA ASN A 191 -8.33 -0.93 17.57
C ASN A 191 -7.02 -0.26 17.13
N SER A 192 -6.18 -0.95 16.36
CA SER A 192 -4.86 -0.44 15.99
C SER A 192 -4.66 -0.29 14.48
N MET A 193 -3.88 0.70 14.09
CA MET A 193 -3.23 0.78 12.79
C MET A 193 -1.77 0.32 12.95
N SER A 194 -1.05 0.14 11.85
CA SER A 194 0.38 -0.12 11.86
C SER A 194 1.06 0.62 10.72
N TYR A 195 2.33 0.94 10.91
CA TYR A 195 3.13 1.71 9.98
C TYR A 195 4.62 1.37 10.13
N VAL A 196 5.41 1.65 9.10
CA VAL A 196 6.87 1.53 9.14
C VAL A 196 7.56 2.89 9.24
N VAL A 197 8.72 2.91 9.87
CA VAL A 197 9.60 4.08 9.99
C VAL A 197 11.01 3.67 9.60
N GLU A 198 11.69 4.52 8.83
CA GLU A 198 13.11 4.32 8.53
C GLU A 198 13.95 4.62 9.79
N ASN A 199 14.71 3.64 10.24
CA ASN A 199 15.58 3.73 11.40
C ASN A 199 16.97 4.29 11.02
N GLU A 200 17.84 4.50 12.02
CA GLU A 200 19.18 5.07 11.81
C GLU A 200 20.09 4.22 10.89
N SER A 201 19.80 2.93 10.76
CA SER A 201 20.51 2.00 9.88
C SER A 201 19.90 1.92 8.47
N GLN A 202 18.96 2.83 8.14
CA GLN A 202 18.22 2.85 6.86
C GLN A 202 17.39 1.58 6.61
N ASN A 203 17.03 0.86 7.68
CA ASN A 203 16.07 -0.24 7.60
C ASN A 203 14.71 0.19 8.17
N MET A 204 13.68 -0.66 8.01
CA MET A 204 12.31 -0.31 8.38
C MET A 204 11.92 -0.96 9.71
N ASP A 205 11.58 -0.14 10.70
CA ASP A 205 10.96 -0.57 11.95
C ASP A 205 9.44 -0.54 11.82
N LEU A 206 8.77 -1.62 12.22
CA LEU A 206 7.32 -1.72 12.29
C LEU A 206 6.80 -1.28 13.66
N TYR A 207 5.80 -0.40 13.64
CA TYR A 207 5.06 0.06 14.81
C TYR A 207 3.57 -0.21 14.65
N THR A 208 2.87 -0.43 15.77
CA THR A 208 1.41 -0.30 15.86
C THR A 208 1.05 1.04 16.49
N LEU A 209 -0.02 1.67 16.00
CA LEU A 209 -0.67 2.84 16.60
C LEU A 209 -2.00 2.39 17.20
N ASP A 210 -2.10 2.36 18.52
CA ASP A 210 -3.29 1.93 19.26
C ASP A 210 -4.22 3.12 19.55
N PHE A 211 -5.51 2.96 19.23
CA PHE A 211 -6.58 3.92 19.47
C PHE A 211 -7.45 3.56 20.70
N SER A 212 -7.01 2.61 21.55
CA SER A 212 -7.77 2.17 22.73
C SER A 212 -7.81 3.19 23.87
N ALA A 213 -6.81 4.06 23.95
CA ALA A 213 -6.70 5.16 24.92
C ALA A 213 -7.26 6.48 24.34
N ASP A 214 -7.37 7.49 25.21
CA ASP A 214 -7.82 8.84 24.80
C ASP A 214 -6.89 9.46 23.74
N GLU A 215 -5.60 9.15 23.80
CA GLU A 215 -4.58 9.59 22.83
C GLU A 215 -3.97 8.39 22.09
N PRO A 216 -3.95 8.41 20.74
CA PRO A 216 -3.31 7.37 19.96
C PRO A 216 -1.83 7.18 20.32
N THR A 217 -1.43 5.95 20.65
CA THR A 217 -0.09 5.65 21.15
C THR A 217 0.62 4.62 20.29
N SER A 218 1.89 4.87 19.97
CA SER A 218 2.71 3.98 19.15
C SER A 218 3.53 2.99 19.99
N TYR A 219 3.57 1.73 19.54
CA TYR A 219 4.37 0.66 20.14
C TYR A 219 5.24 -0.01 19.07
N PHE A 220 6.51 -0.22 19.38
CA PHE A 220 7.41 -0.97 18.51
C PHE A 220 6.99 -2.45 18.46
N VAL A 221 7.04 -3.03 17.26
CA VAL A 221 6.73 -4.44 17.03
C VAL A 221 8.01 -5.21 16.72
N CYS A 222 8.64 -4.90 15.58
CA CYS A 222 9.83 -5.58 15.09
C CYS A 222 10.52 -4.76 14.01
N GLU A 223 11.77 -5.08 13.71
CA GLU A 223 12.44 -4.61 12.49
C GLU A 223 12.06 -5.53 11.31
N LEU A 224 11.76 -4.97 10.13
CA LEU A 224 11.52 -5.74 8.91
C LEU A 224 12.84 -6.35 8.40
N PRO A 225 12.80 -7.45 7.61
CA PRO A 225 14.01 -7.96 6.96
C PRO A 225 14.68 -6.88 6.11
N ILE A 226 16.02 -6.89 6.09
CA ILE A 226 16.83 -5.85 5.44
C ILE A 226 16.35 -5.56 4.01
N GLY A 227 16.15 -4.27 3.73
CA GLY A 227 15.78 -3.79 2.40
C GLY A 227 14.33 -4.10 2.01
N ARG A 228 13.48 -4.50 2.96
CA ARG A 228 12.03 -4.64 2.77
C ARG A 228 11.31 -3.46 3.40
N SER A 229 10.19 -3.06 2.79
CA SER A 229 9.38 -1.93 3.27
C SER A 229 7.89 -2.23 3.32
N ASP A 230 7.46 -3.38 2.80
CA ASP A 230 6.04 -3.73 2.63
C ASP A 230 5.74 -5.03 3.36
N TYR A 231 4.69 -5.02 4.16
CA TYR A 231 4.18 -6.16 4.92
C TYR A 231 2.67 -6.21 4.80
N ALA A 232 2.05 -7.30 5.26
CA ALA A 232 0.61 -7.39 5.47
C ALA A 232 0.33 -8.16 6.75
N TRP A 233 -0.75 -7.85 7.45
CA TRP A 233 -1.23 -8.69 8.53
C TRP A 233 -1.95 -9.92 7.96
N LEU A 234 -1.56 -11.10 8.43
CA LEU A 234 -2.26 -12.35 8.15
C LEU A 234 -3.51 -12.48 9.02
N ASP A 235 -3.38 -12.05 10.27
CA ASP A 235 -4.43 -11.93 11.29
C ASP A 235 -3.97 -10.89 12.33
N GLU A 236 -4.65 -10.77 13.47
CA GLU A 236 -4.28 -9.80 14.52
C GLU A 236 -2.92 -10.05 15.20
N ASN A 237 -2.30 -11.23 15.00
CA ASN A 237 -1.08 -11.66 15.72
C ASN A 237 0.08 -12.03 14.80
N ARG A 238 -0.15 -12.17 13.49
CA ARG A 238 0.87 -12.64 12.55
C ARG A 238 1.00 -11.71 11.36
N ILE A 239 2.24 -11.45 11.00
CA ILE A 239 2.62 -10.53 9.93
C ILE A 239 3.34 -11.30 8.83
N LEU A 240 3.01 -11.01 7.58
CA LEU A 240 3.68 -11.51 6.39
C LEU A 240 4.59 -10.45 5.77
N VAL A 241 5.75 -10.88 5.30
CA VAL A 241 6.62 -10.09 4.44
C VAL A 241 7.09 -10.94 3.25
N GLY A 242 7.19 -10.30 2.09
CA GLY A 242 7.80 -10.89 0.90
C GLY A 242 9.28 -10.54 0.79
N SER A 243 10.13 -11.51 0.45
CA SER A 243 11.54 -11.29 0.13
C SER A 243 11.98 -12.23 -0.98
N GLY A 244 12.43 -11.66 -2.11
CA GLY A 244 12.65 -12.43 -3.33
C GLY A 244 11.34 -13.09 -3.77
N ASP A 245 11.36 -14.41 -3.96
CA ASP A 245 10.19 -15.23 -4.30
C ASP A 245 9.49 -15.86 -3.10
N SER A 246 9.91 -15.52 -1.89
CA SER A 246 9.54 -16.23 -0.67
C SER A 246 8.77 -15.36 0.31
N LEU A 247 7.92 -16.00 1.11
CA LEU A 247 7.16 -15.39 2.18
C LEU A 247 7.73 -15.80 3.54
N PHE A 248 7.72 -14.85 4.47
CA PHE A 248 8.14 -15.04 5.85
C PHE A 248 7.04 -14.56 6.79
N VAL A 249 6.90 -15.23 7.93
CA VAL A 249 5.92 -14.91 8.97
C VAL A 249 6.65 -14.45 10.23
N TYR A 250 6.18 -13.36 10.81
CA TYR A 250 6.49 -12.96 12.19
C TYR A 250 5.27 -13.23 13.06
N ASP A 251 5.44 -13.98 14.14
CA ASP A 251 4.38 -14.30 15.10
C ASP A 251 4.65 -13.52 16.40
N LEU A 252 3.70 -12.66 16.80
CA LEU A 252 3.82 -11.82 17.98
C LEU A 252 3.88 -12.60 19.30
N PHE A 253 3.45 -13.87 19.31
CA PHE A 253 3.52 -14.74 20.48
C PHE A 253 4.64 -15.78 20.40
N GLY A 254 5.35 -15.84 19.28
CA GLY A 254 6.47 -16.74 19.06
C GLY A 254 7.81 -16.17 19.51
N GLU A 255 8.88 -16.82 19.08
CA GLU A 255 10.22 -16.23 19.13
C GLU A 255 10.24 -14.96 18.26
N PRO A 256 10.91 -13.87 18.70
CA PRO A 256 10.90 -12.58 18.02
C PRO A 256 11.77 -12.59 16.74
N ALA A 257 11.36 -13.39 15.75
CA ALA A 257 12.09 -13.65 14.53
C ALA A 257 11.16 -13.86 13.32
N TRP A 258 11.64 -13.44 12.15
CA TRP A 258 11.02 -13.78 10.87
C TRP A 258 11.32 -15.24 10.53
N THR A 259 10.27 -16.03 10.33
CA THR A 259 10.36 -17.45 10.00
C THR A 259 9.99 -17.68 8.53
N PHE A 260 10.74 -18.51 7.83
CA PHE A 260 10.40 -18.89 6.46
C PHE A 260 9.07 -19.64 6.44
N ALA A 261 8.15 -19.21 5.57
CA ALA A 261 6.85 -19.85 5.41
C ALA A 261 6.79 -20.70 4.13
N ILE A 262 7.09 -20.11 2.98
CA ILE A 262 7.00 -20.78 1.67
C ILE A 262 7.79 -20.04 0.59
N SER A 263 8.28 -20.77 -0.42
CA SER A 263 8.75 -20.19 -1.69
C SER A 263 7.67 -20.31 -2.76
N LEU A 264 7.48 -19.24 -3.52
CA LEU A 264 6.51 -19.11 -4.60
C LEU A 264 7.14 -19.21 -5.99
N ASN A 265 8.39 -19.65 -6.08
CA ASN A 265 9.13 -19.76 -7.34
C ASN A 265 8.38 -20.55 -8.44
N LYS A 266 7.60 -21.56 -8.06
CA LYS A 266 6.78 -22.38 -8.97
C LYS A 266 5.71 -21.58 -9.73
N TYR A 267 5.43 -20.35 -9.29
CA TYR A 267 4.49 -19.42 -9.92
C TYR A 267 5.20 -18.39 -10.80
N ASN A 268 6.49 -18.58 -11.11
CA ASN A 268 7.28 -17.74 -12.01
C ASN A 268 7.33 -16.26 -11.58
N LEU A 269 7.53 -16.01 -10.28
CA LEU A 269 7.81 -14.69 -9.72
C LEU A 269 9.16 -14.70 -9.00
N LYS A 270 9.87 -13.57 -8.96
CA LYS A 270 11.23 -13.50 -8.38
C LYS A 270 11.48 -12.39 -7.35
N ASN A 271 10.71 -11.30 -7.37
CA ASN A 271 10.91 -10.18 -6.45
C ASN A 271 9.56 -9.62 -6.00
N ILE A 272 9.09 -10.05 -4.83
CA ILE A 272 7.87 -9.54 -4.20
C ILE A 272 8.14 -8.13 -3.68
N THR A 273 7.31 -7.18 -4.13
CA THR A 273 7.43 -5.75 -3.78
C THR A 273 6.22 -5.22 -3.03
N ARG A 274 5.04 -5.83 -3.16
CA ARG A 274 3.84 -5.52 -2.37
C ARG A 274 3.13 -6.80 -1.95
N ILE A 275 2.37 -6.69 -0.87
CA ILE A 275 1.61 -7.79 -0.28
C ILE A 275 0.31 -7.26 0.33
N SER A 276 -0.79 -7.99 0.14
CA SER A 276 -2.11 -7.70 0.71
C SER A 276 -2.87 -8.99 0.96
N VAL A 277 -3.64 -9.05 2.04
CA VAL A 277 -4.46 -10.21 2.43
C VAL A 277 -5.94 -9.81 2.38
N SER A 278 -6.82 -10.70 1.91
CA SER A 278 -8.26 -10.44 1.85
C SER A 278 -8.87 -10.32 3.25
N PRO A 279 -10.00 -9.60 3.42
CA PRO A 279 -10.60 -9.42 4.74
C PRO A 279 -11.01 -10.73 5.41
N ASP A 280 -11.33 -11.78 4.65
CA ASP A 280 -11.63 -13.10 5.17
C ASP A 280 -10.42 -14.03 5.32
N GLY A 281 -9.22 -13.54 5.04
CA GLY A 281 -7.96 -14.26 5.21
C GLY A 281 -7.75 -15.45 4.26
N LYS A 282 -8.51 -15.51 3.15
CA LYS A 282 -8.46 -16.63 2.19
C LYS A 282 -7.67 -16.34 0.93
N HIS A 283 -7.42 -15.07 0.63
CA HIS A 283 -6.68 -14.69 -0.56
C HIS A 283 -5.49 -13.79 -0.20
N LEU A 284 -4.41 -13.99 -0.93
CA LEU A 284 -3.20 -13.19 -0.85
C LEU A 284 -2.91 -12.61 -2.24
N ALA A 285 -2.76 -11.30 -2.33
CA ALA A 285 -2.35 -10.61 -3.55
C ALA A 285 -0.93 -10.04 -3.38
N LEU A 286 -0.08 -10.29 -4.36
CA LEU A 286 1.31 -9.81 -4.40
C LEU A 286 1.52 -8.98 -5.66
N ALA A 287 2.30 -7.89 -5.55
CA ALA A 287 2.95 -7.32 -6.73
C ALA A 287 4.38 -7.86 -6.77
N ALA A 288 4.78 -8.48 -7.87
CA ALA A 288 6.11 -9.06 -8.01
C ALA A 288 6.63 -8.96 -9.45
N GLU A 289 7.95 -8.93 -9.61
CA GLU A 289 8.55 -9.10 -10.94
C GLU A 289 8.32 -10.53 -11.43
N PRO A 290 7.82 -10.72 -12.67
CA PRO A 290 7.73 -12.03 -13.28
C PRO A 290 9.12 -12.57 -13.66
N VAL A 291 9.23 -13.89 -13.76
CA VAL A 291 10.37 -14.55 -14.42
C VAL A 291 10.16 -14.44 -15.93
N GLU A 292 11.19 -13.99 -16.65
CA GLU A 292 11.21 -13.91 -18.11
C GLU A 292 11.27 -15.30 -18.78
#